data_AF-A0A7W4EU85-F1
#
_entry.id   AF-A0A7W4EU85-F1
#
_cell.length_a   1.000
_cell.length_b   1.000
_cell.length_c   1.000
_cell.angle_alpha   90.00
_cell.angle_beta   90.00
_cell.angle_gamma   90.00
#
_symmetry.space_group_name_H-M   'P 1'
#
loop_
_entity.id
_entity.type
_entity.pdbx_description
1 polymer ?
#
loop_
_entity_poly.entity_id
_entity_poly.type
_entity_poly.pdbx_seq_one_letter_code
_entity_poly.pdbx_strand_id
1 'polypeptide(L)'
;FFKNAIISSEEFSQLQQHYPTVPHYALPDGRVKVPSGWLIEQAGLRGSVLHGMKVHDKNAVVLINQSATSYRDLAAAREEIIRTVEEKFGITIVQEPLEIPAP
;
A
#
# COMPACT_ATOMS: atom_id res chain seq x y z
N PHE A 1 -2.17 -3.74 7.33
CA PHE A 1 -3.42 -3.53 6.57
C PHE A 1 -3.25 -3.95 5.13
N PHE A 2 -2.15 -3.60 4.46
CA PHE A 2 -1.85 -4.11 3.11
C PHE A 2 -0.83 -5.25 3.15
N LYS A 3 -1.02 -6.25 2.29
CA LYS A 3 0.01 -7.26 2.01
C LYS A 3 1.16 -6.60 1.27
N ASN A 4 2.35 -7.19 1.34
CA ASN A 4 3.46 -6.79 0.46
C ASN A 4 3.09 -7.07 -1.00
N ALA A 5 3.45 -6.14 -1.89
CA ALA A 5 3.25 -6.28 -3.32
C ALA A 5 4.13 -7.41 -3.85
N ILE A 6 3.58 -8.25 -4.74
CA ILE A 6 4.34 -9.24 -5.49
C ILE A 6 4.19 -8.87 -6.96
N ILE A 7 5.28 -8.44 -7.57
CA ILE A 7 5.32 -7.87 -8.92
C ILE A 7 6.23 -8.71 -9.82
N SER A 8 6.08 -8.56 -11.14
CA SER A 8 6.97 -9.16 -12.12
C SER A 8 8.39 -8.56 -12.05
N SER A 9 9.36 -9.26 -12.64
CA SER A 9 10.72 -8.76 -12.79
C SER A 9 10.80 -7.52 -13.69
N GLU A 10 9.88 -7.37 -14.65
CA GLU A 10 9.78 -6.21 -15.53
C GLU A 10 9.30 -4.97 -14.77
N GLU A 11 8.19 -5.06 -14.04
CA GLU A 11 7.69 -3.99 -13.17
C GLU A 11 8.75 -3.59 -12.14
N PHE A 12 9.45 -4.57 -11.54
CA PHE A 12 10.53 -4.30 -10.61
C PHE A 12 11.70 -3.55 -11.27
N SER A 13 12.08 -3.94 -12.49
CA SER A 13 13.16 -3.27 -13.22
C SER A 13 12.82 -1.81 -13.51
N GLN A 14 11.58 -1.51 -13.89
CA GLN A 14 11.09 -0.13 -14.09
C GLN A 14 11.12 0.65 -12.77
N LEU A 15 10.62 0.05 -11.68
CA LEU A 15 10.64 0.67 -10.35
C LEU A 15 12.08 0.98 -9.89
N GLN A 16 13.02 0.04 -10.09
CA GLN A 16 14.40 0.17 -9.63
C GLN A 16 15.19 1.26 -10.39
N GLN A 17 14.83 1.56 -11.64
CA GLN A 17 15.43 2.67 -12.38
C GLN A 17 15.17 4.02 -11.71
N HIS A 18 13.96 4.22 -11.19
CA HIS A 18 13.58 5.44 -10.48
C HIS A 18 13.94 5.41 -8.99
N TYR A 19 13.98 4.22 -8.40
CA TYR A 19 14.26 4.02 -6.98
C TYR A 19 15.32 2.92 -6.77
N PRO A 20 16.62 3.22 -6.99
CA PRO A 20 17.69 2.22 -6.94
C PRO A 20 17.83 1.49 -5.60
N THR A 21 17.38 2.12 -4.51
CA THR A 21 17.46 1.59 -3.14
C THR A 21 16.16 0.93 -2.67
N VAL A 22 15.25 0.59 -3.59
CA VAL A 22 13.98 -0.06 -3.24
C VAL A 22 14.24 -1.37 -2.47
N PRO A 23 13.67 -1.54 -1.25
CA PRO A 23 13.77 -2.79 -0.53
C PRO A 23 12.96 -3.86 -1.25
N HIS A 24 13.53 -5.03 -1.45
CA HIS A 24 12.89 -6.10 -2.20
C HIS A 24 13.41 -7.48 -1.79
N TYR A 25 12.64 -8.51 -2.14
CA TYR A 25 13.02 -9.91 -1.98
C TYR A 25 12.65 -10.67 -3.24
N ALA A 26 13.62 -11.31 -3.89
CA ALA A 26 13.35 -12.21 -5.00
C ALA A 26 12.59 -13.45 -4.51
N LEU A 27 11.62 -13.91 -5.30
CA LEU A 27 10.85 -15.13 -5.06
C LEU A 27 11.33 -16.26 -6.00
N PRO A 28 11.11 -17.54 -5.64
CA PRO A 28 11.58 -18.68 -6.44
C PRO A 28 11.00 -18.76 -7.86
N ASP A 29 9.84 -18.14 -8.10
CA ASP A 29 9.16 -18.11 -9.39
C ASP A 29 9.57 -16.92 -10.28
N GLY A 30 10.63 -16.19 -9.89
CA GLY A 30 11.15 -15.05 -10.63
C GLY A 30 10.41 -13.73 -10.37
N ARG A 31 9.34 -13.74 -9.56
CA ARG A 31 8.68 -12.51 -9.11
C ARG A 31 9.45 -11.84 -7.99
N VAL A 32 9.11 -10.59 -7.71
CA VAL A 32 9.76 -9.77 -6.69
C VAL A 32 8.73 -9.30 -5.68
N LYS A 33 9.02 -9.51 -4.40
CA LYS A 33 8.22 -8.98 -3.29
C LYS A 33 8.76 -7.63 -2.87
N VAL A 34 7.92 -6.60 -2.95
CA VAL A 34 8.22 -5.22 -2.51
C VAL A 34 7.38 -4.89 -1.27
N PRO A 35 7.98 -4.35 -0.19
CA PRO A 35 7.22 -3.90 0.97
C PRO A 35 6.22 -2.79 0.62
N SER A 36 4.92 -3.06 0.77
CA SER A 36 3.89 -2.06 0.45
C SER A 36 3.96 -0.83 1.34
N GLY A 37 4.46 -0.98 2.57
CA GLY A 37 4.72 0.17 3.45
C GLY A 37 5.71 1.14 2.82
N TRP A 38 6.76 0.64 2.17
CA TRP A 38 7.72 1.49 1.47
C TRP A 38 7.08 2.20 0.28
N LEU A 39 6.23 1.51 -0.51
CA LEU A 39 5.48 2.13 -1.62
C LEU A 39 4.56 3.26 -1.12
N ILE A 40 3.79 3.01 -0.05
CA ILE A 40 2.89 4.01 0.56
C ILE A 40 3.69 5.23 1.06
N GLU A 41 4.86 5.00 1.64
CA GLU A 41 5.75 6.09 2.10
C GLU A 41 6.31 6.90 0.93
N GLN A 42 6.80 6.24 -0.12
CA GLN A 42 7.26 6.91 -1.32
C GLN A 42 6.12 7.63 -2.04
N ALA A 43 4.88 7.16 -1.92
CA ALA A 43 3.67 7.87 -2.37
C ALA A 43 3.35 9.13 -1.54
N GLY A 44 4.08 9.40 -0.46
CA GLY A 44 3.88 10.60 0.37
C GLY A 44 2.70 10.49 1.34
N LEU A 45 2.18 9.28 1.57
CA LEU A 45 0.98 9.05 2.38
C LEU A 45 1.29 8.81 3.86
N ARG A 46 2.56 8.69 4.26
CA ARG A 46 2.94 8.49 5.67
C ARG A 46 2.41 9.66 6.52
N GLY A 47 1.63 9.36 7.55
CA GLY A 47 1.07 10.35 8.46
C GLY A 47 -0.16 11.10 7.92
N SER A 48 -0.58 10.84 6.67
CA SER A 48 -1.77 11.46 6.10
C SER A 48 -3.03 10.98 6.80
N VAL A 49 -4.05 11.85 6.83
CA VAL A 49 -5.40 11.52 7.30
C VAL A 49 -6.33 11.57 6.10
N LEU A 50 -6.87 10.42 5.73
CA LEU A 50 -7.75 10.23 4.58
C LEU A 50 -9.09 9.75 5.13
N HIS A 51 -10.17 10.50 4.89
CA HIS A 51 -11.51 10.15 5.37
C HIS A 51 -11.57 9.85 6.89
N GLY A 52 -10.74 10.49 7.71
CA GLY A 52 -10.67 10.23 9.16
C GLY A 52 -9.86 8.99 9.55
N MET A 53 -9.30 8.24 8.60
CA MET A 53 -8.31 7.19 8.83
C MET A 53 -6.89 7.76 8.67
N LYS A 54 -6.01 7.50 9.63
CA LYS A 54 -4.61 7.93 9.58
C LYS A 54 -3.69 6.80 9.13
N VAL A 55 -2.79 7.08 8.19
CA VAL A 55 -1.65 6.21 7.88
C VAL A 55 -0.60 6.37 9.00
N HIS A 56 -0.27 5.30 9.71
CA HIS A 56 0.58 5.36 10.91
C HIS A 56 2.01 5.86 10.60
N ASP A 57 2.53 6.79 11.41
CA ASP A 57 3.77 7.52 11.13
C ASP A 57 5.02 6.62 11.08
N LYS A 58 5.02 5.53 11.85
CA LYS A 58 6.17 4.60 11.94
C LYS A 58 6.02 3.34 11.06
N ASN A 59 4.82 3.07 10.55
CA ASN A 59 4.54 1.87 9.77
C ASN A 59 3.38 2.14 8.82
N ALA A 60 3.69 2.49 7.58
CA ALA A 60 2.69 2.94 6.63
C ALA A 60 1.70 1.85 6.16
N VAL A 61 1.91 0.57 6.49
CA VAL A 61 0.85 -0.45 6.25
C VAL A 61 -0.21 -0.48 7.34
N VAL A 62 -0.08 0.30 8.42
CA VAL A 62 -1.05 0.35 9.52
C VAL A 62 -1.95 1.57 9.33
N LEU A 63 -3.26 1.34 9.38
CA LEU A 63 -4.27 2.40 9.41
C LEU A 63 -4.86 2.51 10.82
N ILE A 64 -5.00 3.73 11.31
CA ILE A 64 -5.59 4.06 12.62
C ILE A 64 -6.90 4.80 12.37
N ASN A 65 -7.96 4.42 13.06
CA ASN A 65 -9.15 5.27 13.10
C ASN A 65 -8.85 6.50 13.97
N GLN A 66 -8.76 7.67 13.35
CA GLN A 66 -8.57 8.95 14.05
C GLN A 66 -9.90 9.67 14.28
N SER A 67 -10.80 9.64 13.29
CA SER A 67 -12.12 10.28 13.37
C SER A 67 -13.13 9.68 12.37
N ALA A 68 -12.86 8.51 11.80
CA ALA A 68 -13.76 7.82 10.90
C ALA A 68 -15.00 7.35 11.66
N THR A 69 -16.17 7.50 11.03
CA THR A 69 -17.48 7.27 11.65
C THR A 69 -18.14 5.98 11.15
N SER A 70 -17.69 5.45 10.02
CA SER A 70 -18.28 4.29 9.38
C SER A 70 -17.24 3.44 8.64
N TYR A 71 -17.65 2.22 8.27
CA TYR A 71 -16.84 1.37 7.39
C TYR A 71 -16.56 2.03 6.02
N ARG A 72 -17.49 2.86 5.51
CA ARG A 72 -17.32 3.56 4.23
C ARG A 72 -16.10 4.48 4.24
N ASP A 73 -15.79 5.09 5.38
CA ASP A 73 -14.63 5.94 5.56
C ASP A 73 -13.32 5.13 5.43
N LEU A 74 -13.28 3.93 6.03
CA LEU A 74 -12.17 3.00 5.86
C LEU A 74 -12.04 2.51 4.41
N ALA A 75 -13.15 2.17 3.76
CA ALA A 75 -13.16 1.73 2.37
C ALA A 75 -12.64 2.82 1.42
N ALA A 76 -13.08 4.07 1.60
CA ALA A 76 -12.63 5.21 0.82
C ALA A 76 -11.14 5.51 1.02
N ALA A 77 -10.66 5.51 2.28
CA ALA A 77 -9.23 5.67 2.58
C ALA A 77 -8.39 4.57 1.94
N ARG A 78 -8.85 3.32 1.99
CA ARG A 78 -8.20 2.19 1.32
C ARG A 78 -8.11 2.40 -0.18
N GLU A 79 -9.22 2.76 -0.84
CA GLU A 79 -9.26 3.00 -2.28
C GLU A 79 -8.33 4.14 -2.72
N GLU A 80 -8.31 5.24 -1.95
CA GLU A 80 -7.41 6.35 -2.24
C GLU A 80 -5.93 5.97 -2.11
N ILE A 81 -5.56 5.17 -1.10
CA ILE A 81 -4.19 4.67 -0.95
C ILE A 81 -3.82 3.76 -2.12
N ILE A 82 -4.69 2.82 -2.49
CA ILE A 82 -4.45 1.90 -3.62
C ILE A 82 -4.25 2.69 -4.91
N ARG A 83 -5.16 3.62 -5.21
CA ARG A 83 -5.11 4.46 -6.41
C ARG A 83 -3.83 5.30 -6.44
N THR A 84 -3.46 5.94 -5.33
CA THR A 84 -2.26 6.78 -5.28
C THR A 84 -0.98 5.97 -5.53
N VAL A 85 -0.91 4.74 -5.01
CA VAL A 85 0.23 3.84 -5.24
C VAL A 85 0.24 3.35 -6.69
N GLU A 86 -0.91 2.98 -7.23
CA GLU A 86 -1.05 2.56 -8.63
C GLU A 86 -0.68 3.68 -9.62
N GLU A 87 -1.21 4.90 -9.43
CA GLU A 87 -0.90 6.06 -10.27
C GLU A 87 0.59 6.40 -10.25
N LYS A 88 1.27 6.22 -9.11
CA LYS A 88 2.68 6.59 -8.96
C LYS A 88 3.65 5.52 -9.46
N PHE A 89 3.33 4.24 -9.28
CA PHE A 89 4.28 3.14 -9.54
C PHE A 89 3.80 2.14 -10.59
N GLY A 90 2.54 2.22 -11.02
CA GLY A 90 1.89 1.18 -11.82
C GLY A 90 1.64 -0.13 -11.05
N ILE A 91 1.73 -0.09 -9.71
CA ILE A 91 1.65 -1.28 -8.85
C ILE A 91 0.39 -1.19 -7.97
N THR A 92 -0.48 -2.18 -8.06
CA THR A 92 -1.65 -2.30 -7.17
C THR A 92 -1.29 -3.06 -5.89
N ILE A 93 -1.63 -2.48 -4.73
CA ILE A 93 -1.51 -3.17 -3.43
C ILE A 93 -2.86 -3.70 -2.95
N VAL A 94 -2.83 -4.81 -2.20
CA VAL A 94 -4.05 -5.53 -1.80
C VAL A 94 -4.19 -5.54 -0.29
N GLN A 95 -5.42 -5.33 0.19
CA GLN A 95 -5.78 -5.47 1.59
C GLN A 95 -5.48 -6.89 2.12
N GLU A 96 -4.99 -6.97 3.35
CA GLU A 96 -4.73 -8.22 4.06
C GLU A 96 -5.91 -8.70 4.93
N PRO A 97 -6.53 -7.85 5.78
CA PRO A 97 -7.70 -8.27 6.54
C PRO A 97 -8.84 -8.75 5.64
N LEU A 98 -9.53 -9.82 6.05
CA LEU A 98 -10.76 -10.24 5.39
C LEU A 98 -11.89 -9.27 5.73
N GLU A 99 -12.62 -8.83 4.71
CA GLU A 99 -13.84 -8.06 4.88
C GLU A 99 -14.99 -9.05 5.14
N ILE A 100 -15.66 -8.90 6.29
CA ILE A 100 -16.82 -9.74 6.63
C ILE A 100 -18.07 -8.92 6.30
N PRO A 101 -18.89 -9.35 5.32
CA PRO A 101 -20.13 -8.65 5.01
C PRO A 101 -21.07 -8.66 6.21
N ALA A 102 -21.92 -7.63 6.31
CA ALA A 102 -22.99 -7.63 7.29
C ALA A 102 -23.90 -8.86 7.06
N PRO A 103 -24.39 -9.50 8.14
CA PRO A 103 -25.30 -10.65 8.05
C PRO A 103 -26.62 -10.31 7.34
#